data_AF-A0A4Q4CQW0-F1
#
_entry.id   AF-A0A4Q4CQW0-F1
#
_cell.length_a   1.000
_cell.length_b   1.000
_cell.length_c   1.000
_cell.angle_alpha   90.00
_cell.angle_beta   90.00
_cell.angle_gamma   90.00
#
_symmetry.space_group_name_H-M   'P 1'
#
loop_
_entity.id
_entity.type
_entity.pdbx_description
1 polymer ?
#
loop_
_entity_poly.entity_id
_entity_poly.type
_entity_poly.pdbx_seq_one_letter_code
_entity_poly.pdbx_strand_id
1 'polypeptide(L)'
;DRRQGGGGHGKPSVAPADCPRNGRKPDPRPLCRAVVAPEFHAGLDQLESFSHLILLYWMHLGGPAPLVITPRFAAGPRGVFATRAPVRPNPIALSVVAFEGFAEPGVLLVRNLDCASGTPLLDIKPYLPTVDAEPGATMGWLAPR
;
A
#
# COMPACT_ATOMS: atom_id res chain seq x y z
N ASP A 1 -15.56 -36.61 1.68
CA ASP A 1 -16.85 -36.37 2.35
C ASP A 1 -16.62 -35.54 3.61
N ARG A 2 -16.95 -34.25 3.53
CA ARG A 2 -17.37 -33.35 4.61
C ARG A 2 -17.55 -31.98 3.98
N ARG A 3 -18.83 -31.63 3.76
CA ARG A 3 -19.27 -30.29 3.40
C ARG A 3 -18.85 -29.31 4.50
N GLN A 4 -18.35 -28.15 4.12
CA GLN A 4 -18.56 -26.94 4.90
C GLN A 4 -19.28 -25.95 3.99
N GLY A 5 -20.43 -25.50 4.48
CA GLY A 5 -21.26 -24.53 3.81
C GLY A 5 -20.91 -23.11 4.25
N GLY A 6 -21.34 -22.17 3.42
CA GLY A 6 -21.98 -20.95 3.90
C GLY A 6 -21.06 -19.76 4.17
N GLY A 7 -21.18 -18.75 3.31
CA GLY A 7 -21.04 -17.35 3.72
C GLY A 7 -19.73 -16.68 3.34
N GLY A 8 -19.55 -16.38 2.06
CA GLY A 8 -18.52 -15.45 1.62
C GLY A 8 -19.15 -14.39 0.73
N HIS A 9 -19.50 -13.23 1.30
CA HIS A 9 -19.66 -12.00 0.51
C HIS A 9 -18.26 -11.63 0.00
N GLY A 10 -17.82 -12.30 -1.07
CA GLY A 10 -16.52 -12.07 -1.69
C GLY A 10 -16.51 -10.66 -2.25
N LYS A 11 -15.87 -9.73 -1.52
CA LYS A 11 -15.43 -8.47 -2.14
C LYS A 11 -14.60 -8.83 -3.36
N PRO A 12 -14.78 -8.16 -4.52
CA PRO A 12 -14.00 -8.47 -5.70
C PRO A 12 -12.50 -8.30 -5.38
N SER A 13 -11.70 -9.27 -5.77
CA SER A 13 -10.25 -9.15 -5.77
C SER A 13 -9.86 -7.98 -6.67
N VAL A 14 -9.01 -7.09 -6.18
CA VAL A 14 -8.48 -5.98 -6.98
C VAL A 14 -7.32 -6.53 -7.79
N ALA A 15 -7.45 -6.55 -9.12
CA ALA A 15 -6.35 -6.94 -10.00
C ALA A 15 -5.31 -5.81 -10.10
N PRO A 16 -4.05 -6.10 -10.47
CA PRO A 16 -3.02 -5.06 -10.63
C PRO A 16 -3.40 -3.94 -11.59
N ALA A 17 -4.15 -4.25 -12.64
CA ALA A 17 -4.61 -3.27 -13.63
C ALA A 17 -5.63 -2.27 -13.05
N ASP A 18 -6.35 -2.66 -12.02
CA ASP A 18 -7.41 -1.87 -11.37
C ASP A 18 -6.87 -1.07 -10.18
N CYS A 19 -5.60 -1.26 -9.83
CA CYS A 19 -4.97 -0.53 -8.74
C CYS A 19 -4.74 0.94 -9.15
N PRO A 20 -5.10 1.90 -8.29
CA PRO A 20 -4.81 3.30 -8.57
C PRO A 20 -3.29 3.52 -8.60
N ARG A 21 -2.81 4.47 -9.39
CA ARG A 21 -1.36 4.84 -9.39
C ARG A 21 -0.86 5.39 -8.04
N ASN A 22 -1.79 5.89 -7.23
CA ASN A 22 -1.56 6.40 -5.89
C ASN A 22 -2.88 6.25 -5.14
N GLY A 23 -2.87 5.57 -3.98
CA GLY A 23 -4.09 5.23 -3.25
C GLY A 23 -4.91 6.42 -2.76
N ARG A 24 -4.34 7.63 -2.72
CA ARG A 24 -5.07 8.87 -2.36
C ARG A 24 -5.88 9.47 -3.51
N LYS A 25 -5.68 9.03 -4.75
CA LYS A 25 -6.34 9.62 -5.94
C LYS A 25 -7.83 9.28 -6.11
N PRO A 26 -8.30 8.04 -5.84
CA PRO A 26 -9.72 7.73 -6.00
C PRO A 26 -10.60 8.50 -5.02
N ASP A 27 -11.82 8.84 -5.45
CA ASP A 27 -12.87 9.46 -4.64
C ASP A 27 -14.24 8.79 -4.95
N PRO A 28 -14.86 8.06 -4.00
CA PRO A 28 -14.37 7.80 -2.66
C PRO A 28 -13.16 6.85 -2.67
N ARG A 29 -12.27 7.03 -1.68
CA ARG A 29 -11.11 6.13 -1.47
C ARG A 29 -11.59 4.74 -1.06
N PRO A 30 -11.22 3.65 -1.77
CA PRO A 30 -11.65 2.30 -1.42
C PRO A 30 -11.24 1.90 0.00
N LEU A 31 -12.12 1.17 0.68
CA LEU A 31 -11.82 0.55 1.97
C LEU A 31 -11.19 -0.83 1.75
N CYS A 32 -9.95 -0.98 2.17
CA CYS A 32 -9.14 -2.18 2.07
C CYS A 32 -9.00 -2.87 3.43
N ARG A 33 -8.62 -4.15 3.40
CA ARG A 33 -8.29 -4.96 4.58
C ARG A 33 -6.81 -5.32 4.54
N ALA A 34 -6.06 -4.98 5.57
CA ALA A 34 -4.72 -5.49 5.80
C ALA A 34 -4.79 -6.54 6.90
N VAL A 35 -4.34 -7.76 6.61
CA VAL A 35 -4.44 -8.91 7.51
C VAL A 35 -3.07 -9.24 8.07
N VAL A 36 -2.99 -9.32 9.38
CA VAL A 36 -1.79 -9.65 10.15
C VAL A 36 -1.92 -11.08 10.67
N ALA A 37 -0.87 -11.88 10.50
CA ALA A 37 -0.88 -13.26 10.96
C ALA A 37 -0.95 -13.34 12.50
N PRO A 38 -1.67 -14.34 13.08
CA PRO A 38 -1.91 -14.44 14.53
C PRO A 38 -0.68 -14.29 15.42
N GLU A 39 0.45 -14.85 15.00
CA GLU A 39 1.73 -14.79 15.71
C GLU A 39 2.28 -13.37 15.91
N PHE A 40 1.79 -12.39 15.14
CA PHE A 40 2.19 -10.97 15.24
C PHE A 40 1.15 -10.09 15.92
N HIS A 41 0.00 -10.64 16.35
CA HIS A 41 -1.10 -9.81 16.90
C HIS A 41 -0.71 -9.03 18.15
N ALA A 42 0.19 -9.56 18.98
CA ALA A 42 0.70 -8.84 20.15
C ALA A 42 1.37 -7.49 19.79
N GLY A 43 1.94 -7.38 18.58
CA GLY A 43 2.55 -6.14 18.09
C GLY A 43 1.54 -5.07 17.64
N LEU A 44 0.24 -5.36 17.67
CA LEU A 44 -0.83 -4.42 17.31
C LEU A 44 -1.39 -3.65 18.51
N ASP A 45 -0.88 -3.91 19.72
CA ASP A 45 -1.28 -3.18 20.91
C ASP A 45 -1.10 -1.66 20.72
N GLN A 46 -2.08 -0.89 21.22
CA GLN A 46 -2.19 0.57 21.08
C GLN A 46 -2.25 1.12 19.65
N LEU A 47 -2.34 0.30 18.60
CA LEU A 47 -2.33 0.80 17.22
C LEU A 47 -3.55 1.69 16.89
N GLU A 48 -4.70 1.47 17.56
CA GLU A 48 -5.92 2.30 17.43
C GLU A 48 -5.74 3.74 17.91
N SER A 49 -4.66 4.04 18.64
CA SER A 49 -4.33 5.42 19.05
C SER A 49 -3.86 6.29 17.88
N PHE A 50 -3.59 5.71 16.70
CA PHE A 50 -3.12 6.42 15.51
C PHE A 50 -4.20 6.48 14.43
N SER A 51 -4.39 7.65 13.80
CA SER A 51 -5.30 7.80 12.66
C SER A 51 -4.68 7.39 11.32
N HIS A 52 -3.34 7.33 11.26
CA HIS A 52 -2.59 7.04 10.04
C HIS A 52 -1.42 6.13 10.33
N LEU A 53 -1.14 5.25 9.38
CA LEU A 53 -0.06 4.27 9.46
C LEU A 53 0.78 4.33 8.19
N ILE A 54 2.05 3.94 8.30
CA ILE A 54 2.90 3.56 7.18
C ILE A 54 2.81 2.04 7.04
N LEU A 55 2.39 1.57 5.87
CA LEU A 55 2.43 0.14 5.53
C LEU A 55 3.53 -0.11 4.50
N LEU A 56 4.38 -1.11 4.76
CA LEU A 56 5.33 -1.64 3.79
C LEU A 56 4.82 -2.97 3.25
N TYR A 57 4.83 -3.15 1.94
CA TYR A 57 4.28 -4.37 1.31
C TYR A 57 5.09 -4.75 0.07
N TRP A 58 5.07 -6.05 -0.26
CA TRP A 58 5.87 -6.62 -1.35
C TRP A 58 5.07 -6.69 -2.65
N MET A 59 5.48 -5.97 -3.70
CA MET A 59 4.85 -6.00 -5.02
C MET A 59 5.18 -7.30 -5.77
N HIS A 60 4.63 -8.41 -5.27
CA HIS A 60 4.90 -9.80 -5.66
C HIS A 60 4.56 -10.15 -7.12
N LEU A 61 3.74 -9.35 -7.79
CA LEU A 61 3.33 -9.58 -9.19
C LEU A 61 4.25 -8.90 -10.21
N GLY A 62 5.32 -8.23 -9.75
CA GLY A 62 6.32 -7.63 -10.62
C GLY A 62 7.26 -8.67 -11.25
N GLY A 63 7.69 -8.41 -12.49
CA GLY A 63 8.74 -9.17 -13.17
C GLY A 63 10.16 -8.66 -12.85
N PRO A 64 11.17 -9.00 -13.69
CA PRO A 64 12.53 -8.50 -13.55
C PRO A 64 12.58 -6.98 -13.51
N ALA A 65 13.41 -6.42 -12.61
CA ALA A 65 13.47 -4.99 -12.37
C ALA A 65 14.38 -4.24 -13.36
N PRO A 66 13.84 -3.36 -14.21
CA PRO A 66 14.66 -2.49 -15.03
C PRO A 66 15.29 -1.38 -14.16
N LEU A 67 16.54 -1.00 -14.46
CA LEU A 67 17.20 0.14 -13.81
C LEU A 67 16.77 1.49 -14.41
N VAL A 68 16.24 1.49 -15.63
CA VAL A 68 15.74 2.67 -16.34
C VAL A 68 14.34 2.36 -16.88
N ILE A 69 13.39 3.26 -16.64
CA ILE A 69 12.00 3.15 -17.10
C ILE A 69 11.56 4.42 -17.82
N THR A 70 10.51 4.30 -18.63
CA THR A 70 9.81 5.46 -19.21
C THR A 70 8.44 5.58 -18.54
N PRO A 71 8.26 6.48 -17.55
CA PRO A 71 6.95 6.66 -16.91
C PRO A 71 5.91 7.11 -17.93
N ARG A 72 4.74 6.47 -17.96
CA ARG A 72 3.68 6.76 -18.95
C ARG A 72 3.15 8.20 -18.94
N PHE A 73 3.39 8.94 -17.86
CA PHE A 73 2.86 10.29 -17.64
C PHE A 73 3.92 11.39 -17.83
N ALA A 74 5.13 11.05 -18.27
CA ALA A 74 6.20 12.02 -18.43
C ALA A 74 7.09 11.69 -19.63
N ALA A 75 7.71 12.71 -20.21
CA ALA A 75 8.62 12.54 -21.34
C ALA A 75 9.99 12.03 -20.88
N GLY A 76 10.49 11.03 -21.61
CA GLY A 76 11.85 10.51 -21.52
C GLY A 76 12.09 9.49 -20.41
N PRO A 77 13.23 8.79 -20.48
CA PRO A 77 13.61 7.77 -19.50
C PRO A 77 13.99 8.39 -18.15
N ARG A 78 13.84 7.59 -17.10
CA ARG A 78 14.20 7.89 -15.70
C ARG A 78 14.83 6.66 -15.07
N GLY A 79 15.86 6.86 -14.24
CA GLY A 79 16.34 5.79 -13.36
C GLY A 79 15.23 5.35 -12.41
N VAL A 80 15.08 4.05 -12.16
CA VAL A 80 13.97 3.51 -11.36
C VAL A 80 13.92 4.11 -9.95
N PHE A 81 15.07 4.44 -9.37
CA PHE A 81 15.19 5.08 -8.05
C PHE A 81 14.77 6.55 -8.03
N ALA A 82 14.73 7.23 -9.17
CA ALA A 82 14.15 8.58 -9.31
C ALA A 82 12.61 8.53 -9.50
N THR A 83 11.99 7.37 -9.33
CA THR A 83 10.54 7.15 -9.50
C THR A 83 9.98 6.36 -8.31
N ARG A 84 8.65 6.16 -8.31
CA ARG A 84 7.95 5.23 -7.40
C ARG A 84 7.34 4.04 -8.16
N ALA A 85 7.97 3.59 -9.24
CA ALA A 85 7.49 2.41 -9.97
C ALA A 85 7.48 1.17 -9.06
N PRO A 86 6.49 0.26 -9.21
CA PRO A 86 6.35 -0.91 -8.35
C PRO A 86 7.38 -2.01 -8.62
N VAL A 87 7.90 -2.11 -9.86
CA VAL A 87 8.90 -3.10 -10.24
C VAL A 87 10.31 -2.51 -10.03
N ARG A 88 11.03 -3.02 -9.04
CA ARG A 88 12.33 -2.52 -8.55
C ARG A 88 13.18 -3.70 -8.05
N PRO A 89 14.52 -3.55 -7.88
CA PRO A 89 15.36 -4.64 -7.38
C PRO A 89 14.87 -5.25 -6.06
N ASN A 90 14.37 -4.41 -5.15
CA ASN A 90 13.56 -4.81 -4.00
C ASN A 90 12.18 -4.16 -4.16
N PRO A 91 11.13 -4.90 -4.58
CA PRO A 91 9.80 -4.38 -4.87
C PRO A 91 9.00 -4.07 -3.59
N ILE A 92 9.63 -3.41 -2.62
CA ILE A 92 9.02 -2.92 -1.40
C ILE A 92 8.31 -1.61 -1.73
N ALA A 93 6.99 -1.60 -1.57
CA ALA A 93 6.16 -0.42 -1.69
C ALA A 93 5.81 0.13 -0.31
N LEU A 94 5.44 1.42 -0.29
CA LEU A 94 5.13 2.18 0.92
C LEU A 94 3.89 3.01 0.66
N SER A 95 2.90 2.89 1.54
CA SER A 95 1.73 3.78 1.60
C SER A 95 1.54 4.37 2.99
N VAL A 96 1.21 5.66 3.04
CA VAL A 96 0.65 6.30 4.23
C VAL A 96 -0.88 6.15 4.15
N VAL A 97 -1.40 5.23 4.94
CA VAL A 97 -2.82 4.86 4.96
C VAL A 97 -3.58 5.60 6.03
N ALA A 98 -4.85 5.89 5.76
CA ALA A 98 -5.80 6.25 6.82
C ALA A 98 -6.26 4.95 7.49
N PHE A 99 -6.17 4.88 8.82
CA PHE A 99 -6.58 3.73 9.61
C PHE A 99 -7.95 4.00 10.21
N GLU A 100 -8.89 3.11 9.94
CA GLU A 100 -10.30 3.23 10.31
C GLU A 100 -10.67 2.25 11.45
N GLY A 101 -9.66 1.70 12.14
CA GLY A 101 -9.81 0.71 13.20
C GLY A 101 -9.75 -0.74 12.73
N PHE A 102 -10.01 -1.67 13.65
CA PHE A 102 -10.02 -3.11 13.38
C PHE A 102 -11.43 -3.60 13.03
N ALA A 103 -11.53 -4.49 12.03
CA ALA A 103 -12.76 -5.24 11.79
C ALA A 103 -12.88 -6.45 12.74
N GLU A 104 -11.74 -7.05 13.07
CA GLU A 104 -11.54 -8.19 13.96
C GLU A 104 -10.04 -8.26 14.33
N PRO A 105 -9.62 -9.08 15.32
CA PRO A 105 -8.22 -9.19 15.70
C PRO A 105 -7.29 -9.44 14.50
N GLY A 106 -6.31 -8.57 14.31
CA GLY A 106 -5.35 -8.67 13.22
C GLY A 106 -5.84 -8.19 11.85
N VAL A 107 -7.08 -7.68 11.72
CA VAL A 107 -7.58 -7.17 10.44
C VAL A 107 -7.87 -5.69 10.49
N LEU A 108 -6.95 -4.92 9.93
CA LEU A 108 -7.01 -3.47 9.87
C LEU A 108 -7.91 -3.03 8.70
N LEU A 109 -8.79 -2.09 8.95
CA LEU A 109 -9.53 -1.36 7.93
C LEU A 109 -8.74 -0.12 7.53
N VAL A 110 -8.33 -0.04 6.27
CA VAL A 110 -7.45 1.04 5.80
C VAL A 110 -7.88 1.61 4.46
N ARG A 111 -7.55 2.87 4.21
CA ARG A 111 -7.67 3.54 2.91
C ARG A 111 -6.33 4.05 2.44
N ASN A 112 -6.23 4.46 1.18
CA ASN A 112 -5.01 4.93 0.50
C ASN A 112 -4.02 3.82 0.08
N LEU A 113 -4.46 2.57 -0.05
CA LEU A 113 -3.64 1.53 -0.66
C LEU A 113 -3.72 1.58 -2.20
N ASP A 114 -2.66 1.12 -2.85
CA ASP A 114 -2.50 1.06 -4.31
C ASP A 114 -2.00 -0.30 -4.81
N CYS A 115 -2.28 -1.36 -4.06
CA CYS A 115 -1.82 -2.72 -4.35
C CYS A 115 -2.97 -3.68 -4.65
N ALA A 116 -2.64 -4.75 -5.38
CA ALA A 116 -3.59 -5.82 -5.71
C ALA A 116 -3.94 -6.65 -4.47
N SER A 117 -5.06 -7.37 -4.53
CA SER A 117 -5.40 -8.36 -3.51
C SER A 117 -4.32 -9.46 -3.43
N GLY A 118 -4.05 -9.94 -2.21
CA GLY A 118 -3.01 -10.94 -1.97
C GLY A 118 -1.60 -10.38 -1.86
N THR A 119 -1.41 -9.06 -1.97
CA THR A 119 -0.11 -8.41 -1.77
C THR A 119 0.40 -8.65 -0.34
N PRO A 120 1.58 -9.27 -0.15
CA PRO A 120 2.13 -9.52 1.18
C PRO A 120 2.43 -8.23 1.93
N LEU A 121 1.93 -8.13 3.16
CA LEU A 121 2.29 -7.09 4.12
C LEU A 121 3.62 -7.46 4.78
N LEU A 122 4.55 -6.51 4.85
CA LEU A 122 5.87 -6.70 5.44
C LEU A 122 6.01 -6.01 6.79
N ASP A 123 5.43 -4.82 6.95
CA ASP A 123 5.63 -3.99 8.14
C ASP A 123 4.51 -2.97 8.33
N ILE A 124 4.30 -2.55 9.57
CA ILE A 124 3.32 -1.55 10.01
C ILE A 124 4.02 -0.59 10.96
N LYS A 125 3.90 0.72 10.71
CA LYS A 125 4.41 1.76 11.61
C LYS A 125 3.37 2.86 11.81
N PRO A 126 3.31 3.52 12.97
CA PRO A 126 2.53 4.74 13.09
C PRO A 126 3.11 5.81 12.15
N TYR A 127 2.23 6.60 11.51
CA TYR A 127 2.64 7.82 10.82
C TYR A 127 2.64 8.96 11.84
N LEU A 128 3.79 9.59 12.02
CA LEU A 128 4.00 10.70 12.95
C LEU A 128 4.22 11.98 12.14
N PRO A 129 3.24 12.88 12.03
CA PRO A 129 3.39 14.10 11.22
C PRO A 129 4.59 14.96 11.61
N THR A 130 5.00 14.95 12.89
CA THR A 130 6.16 15.68 13.41
C THR A 130 7.50 15.09 12.98
N VAL A 131 7.53 13.85 12.48
CA VAL A 131 8.75 13.11 12.11
C VAL A 131 8.77 12.81 10.61
N ASP A 132 7.65 12.38 10.05
CA ASP A 132 7.56 11.84 8.69
C ASP A 132 7.20 12.89 7.63
N ALA A 133 6.66 14.04 8.04
CA ALA A 133 6.29 15.10 7.11
C ALA A 133 7.45 16.09 6.91
N GLU A 134 7.86 16.27 5.66
CA GLU A 134 8.76 17.36 5.23
C GLU A 134 8.03 18.23 4.19
N PRO A 135 7.21 19.20 4.63
CA PRO A 135 6.42 20.03 3.71
C PRO A 135 7.28 20.87 2.75
N GLY A 136 8.55 21.12 3.06
CA GLY A 136 9.48 21.88 2.22
C GLY A 136 10.19 21.05 1.14
N ALA A 137 9.93 19.75 1.06
CA ALA A 137 10.60 18.86 0.10
C ALA A 137 10.33 19.25 -1.36
N THR A 138 11.36 19.19 -2.21
CA THR A 138 11.22 19.45 -3.65
C THR A 138 10.72 18.21 -4.40
N MET A 139 10.01 18.43 -5.52
CA MET A 139 9.43 17.36 -6.34
C MET A 139 10.36 16.88 -7.48
N GLY A 140 11.55 17.48 -7.61
CA GLY A 140 12.48 17.18 -8.70
C GLY A 140 11.82 17.32 -10.08
N TRP A 141 12.00 16.31 -10.94
CA TRP A 141 11.45 16.30 -12.31
C TRP A 141 9.91 16.22 -12.38
N LEU A 142 9.22 16.01 -11.25
CA LEU A 142 7.76 16.03 -11.15
C LEU A 142 7.19 17.43 -10.92
N ALA A 143 8.03 18.42 -10.58
CA ALA A 143 7.58 19.80 -10.45
C ALA A 143 7.07 20.31 -11.81
N PRO A 144 5.99 21.12 -11.85
CA PRO A 144 5.66 21.91 -13.02
C PRO A 144 6.88 22.73 -13.44
N ARG A 145 7.10 22.85 -14.75
CA ARG A 145 8.10 23.78 -15.29
C ARG A 145 7.60 25.20 -15.20
#